data_AF-F9UH47-F1
#
_entry.id   AF-F9UH47-F1
#
_cell.length_a   1.000
_cell.length_b   1.000
_cell.length_c   1.000
_cell.angle_alpha   90.00
_cell.angle_beta   90.00
_cell.angle_gamma   90.00
#
_symmetry.space_group_name_H-M   'P 1'
#
loop_
_entity.id
_entity.type
_entity.pdbx_description
1 polymer ?
#
loop_
_entity_poly.entity_id
_entity_poly.type
_entity_poly.pdbx_seq_one_letter_code
_entity_poly.pdbx_strand_id
1 'polypeptide(L)'
;MNRELSRSEQIGQRLTSTRIRNGWSIEELALHTNGTISKSRISNFEAGLRRPDIEIAEILATTFGDVSAAWLLKLEKSPDSSAQRPKDEPTKIAGQGSVRGFL
;
A
#
# COMPACT_ATOMS: atom_id res chain seq x y z
N MET A 1 14.87 14.84 -16.68
CA MET A 1 14.81 13.41 -16.35
C MET A 1 13.73 13.23 -15.29
N ASN A 2 12.61 12.58 -15.60
CA ASN A 2 11.66 12.17 -14.56
C ASN A 2 12.22 10.93 -13.87
N ARG A 3 12.60 11.06 -12.60
CA ARG A 3 13.05 9.93 -11.78
C ARG A 3 11.83 9.21 -11.23
N GLU A 4 11.79 7.89 -11.40
CA GLU A 4 10.85 7.02 -10.72
C GLU A 4 11.12 7.03 -9.21
N LEU A 5 10.07 7.28 -8.43
CA LEU A 5 10.16 7.32 -6.97
C LEU A 5 10.21 5.91 -6.41
N SER A 6 11.15 5.67 -5.50
CA SER A 6 11.16 4.46 -4.69
C SER A 6 9.86 4.35 -3.90
N ARG A 7 9.47 3.13 -3.55
CA ARG A 7 8.26 2.90 -2.74
C ARG A 7 8.31 3.65 -1.40
N SER A 8 9.49 3.82 -0.80
CA SER A 8 9.64 4.59 0.45
C SER A 8 9.38 6.08 0.24
N GLU A 9 9.86 6.67 -0.87
CA GLU A 9 9.56 8.06 -1.24
C GLU A 9 8.05 8.25 -1.50
N GLN A 10 7.38 7.29 -2.14
CA GLN A 10 5.93 7.34 -2.37
C GLN A 10 5.12 7.26 -1.06
N ILE A 11 5.56 6.44 -0.10
CA ILE A 11 4.96 6.38 1.25
C ILE A 11 5.17 7.71 1.96
N GLY A 12 6.39 8.26 1.91
CA GLY A 12 6.72 9.57 2.49
C GLY A 12 5.82 10.68 1.95
N GLN A 13 5.59 10.72 0.64
CA GLN A 13 4.68 11.68 0.02
C GLN A 13 3.22 11.55 0.51
N ARG A 14 2.71 10.32 0.70
CA ARG A 14 1.36 10.10 1.27
C ARG A 14 1.29 10.62 2.71
N LEU A 15 2.30 10.32 3.51
CA LEU A 15 2.39 10.81 4.89
C LEU A 15 2.42 12.34 4.95
N THR A 16 3.32 12.97 4.18
CA THR A 16 3.46 14.43 4.09
C THR A 16 2.15 15.08 3.66
N SER A 17 1.50 14.56 2.61
CA SER A 17 0.25 15.12 2.09
C SER A 17 -0.88 15.02 3.13
N THR A 18 -0.97 13.89 3.83
CA THR A 18 -1.98 13.65 4.88
C THR A 18 -1.75 14.58 6.06
N ARG A 19 -0.48 14.73 6.50
CA ARG A 19 -0.11 15.65 7.58
C ARG A 19 -0.43 17.10 7.23
N ILE A 20 -0.05 17.57 6.04
CA ILE A 20 -0.30 18.95 5.58
C ILE A 20 -1.81 19.20 5.42
N ARG A 21 -2.57 18.23 4.91
CA ARG A 21 -4.04 18.34 4.80
C ARG A 21 -4.72 18.56 6.15
N ASN A 22 -4.17 17.96 7.22
CA ASN A 22 -4.64 18.18 8.59
C ASN A 22 -4.11 19.48 9.22
N GLY A 23 -3.26 20.23 8.52
CA GLY A 23 -2.66 21.47 9.01
C GLY A 23 -1.56 21.26 10.05
N TRP A 24 -1.04 20.03 10.20
CA TRP A 24 -0.07 19.70 11.24
C TRP A 24 1.37 19.90 10.78
N SER A 25 2.21 20.40 11.66
CA SER A 25 3.67 20.30 11.62
C SER A 25 4.13 18.90 12.01
N ILE A 26 5.42 18.60 11.80
CA ILE A 26 6.03 17.33 12.25
C ILE A 26 5.93 17.19 13.78
N GLU A 27 6.04 18.31 14.50
CA GLU A 27 5.91 18.34 15.96
C GLU A 27 4.48 18.02 16.41
N GLU A 28 3.48 18.62 15.77
CA GLU A 28 2.08 18.33 16.07
C GLU A 28 1.73 16.87 15.76
N LEU A 29 2.20 16.32 14.63
CA LEU A 29 1.99 14.89 14.36
C LEU A 29 2.65 14.01 15.42
N ALA A 30 3.86 14.33 15.87
CA ALA A 30 4.51 13.59 16.96
C ALA A 30 3.65 13.63 18.25
N LEU A 31 3.09 14.79 18.59
CA LEU A 31 2.21 14.96 19.75
C LEU A 31 0.90 14.18 19.59
N HIS A 32 0.28 14.20 18.41
CA HIS A 32 -0.94 13.46 18.11
C HIS A 32 -0.74 11.94 18.18
N THR A 33 0.49 11.45 17.96
CA THR A 33 0.85 10.04 18.19
C THR A 33 1.24 9.74 19.64
N ASN A 34 0.92 10.62 20.59
CA ASN A 34 1.33 10.55 22.00
C ASN A 34 2.85 10.38 22.20
N GLY A 35 3.66 10.87 21.26
CA GLY A 35 5.11 10.73 21.28
C GLY A 35 5.63 9.33 20.90
N THR A 36 4.76 8.38 20.54
CA THR A 36 5.20 7.04 20.07
C THR A 36 6.08 7.14 18.83
N ILE A 37 5.85 8.15 17.98
CA ILE A 37 6.67 8.44 16.81
C ILE A 37 7.40 9.77 17.02
N SER A 38 8.72 9.73 17.10
CA SER A 38 9.52 10.95 17.27
C SER A 38 9.52 11.82 16.01
N LYS A 39 9.76 13.13 16.17
CA LYS A 39 9.90 14.11 15.06
C LYS A 39 10.90 13.63 14.00
N SER A 40 12.04 13.08 14.42
CA SER A 40 13.07 12.56 13.52
C SER A 40 12.59 11.33 12.74
N ARG A 41 11.83 10.41 13.37
CA ARG A 41 11.25 9.26 12.66
C ARG A 41 10.25 9.72 11.61
N ILE A 42 9.36 10.66 11.96
CA ILE A 42 8.40 11.25 11.02
C ILE A 42 9.15 11.88 9.83
N SER A 43 10.16 12.70 10.10
CA SER A 43 10.97 13.32 9.04
C SER A 43 11.65 12.30 8.14
N ASN A 44 12.18 11.21 8.69
CA ASN A 44 12.81 10.13 7.91
C ASN A 44 11.79 9.38 7.04
N PHE A 45 10.56 9.20 7.53
CA PHE A 45 9.47 8.61 6.76
C PHE A 45 9.06 9.53 5.62
N GLU A 46 8.84 10.81 5.89
CA GLU A 46 8.44 11.82 4.89
C GLU A 46 9.48 12.01 3.78
N ALA A 47 10.77 11.95 4.13
CA ALA A 47 11.87 12.01 3.17
C ALA A 47 12.13 10.67 2.43
N GLY A 48 11.42 9.59 2.80
CA GLY A 48 11.61 8.27 2.22
C GLY A 48 12.90 7.55 2.61
N LEU A 49 13.66 8.10 3.58
CA LEU A 49 14.91 7.53 4.09
C LEU A 49 14.68 6.27 4.92
N ARG A 50 13.50 6.15 5.54
CA ARG A 50 13.08 4.98 6.29
C ARG A 50 11.63 4.64 5.95
N ARG A 51 11.30 3.35 5.93
CA ARG A 51 9.92 2.89 5.76
C ARG A 51 9.28 2.63 7.14
N PRO A 52 8.02 3.05 7.36
CA PRO A 52 7.23 2.59 8.49
C PRO A 52 7.02 1.07 8.45
N ASP A 53 7.10 0.41 9.61
CA ASP A 53 6.58 -0.94 9.77
C ASP A 53 5.04 -0.90 9.85
N ILE A 54 4.41 -2.07 10.02
CA ILE A 54 2.96 -2.18 10.01
C ILE A 54 2.34 -1.52 11.24
N GLU A 55 2.94 -1.71 12.42
CA GLU A 55 2.46 -1.16 13.69
C GLU A 55 2.49 0.38 13.66
N ILE A 56 3.56 0.98 13.15
CA ILE A 56 3.65 2.43 12.98
C ILE A 56 2.64 2.93 11.94
N ALA A 57 2.41 2.19 10.86
CA ALA A 57 1.41 2.57 9.87
C ALA A 57 -0.02 2.53 10.44
N GLU A 58 -0.33 1.58 11.32
CA GLU A 58 -1.60 1.49 12.04
C GLU A 58 -1.79 2.65 13.02
N ILE A 59 -0.73 3.02 13.76
CA ILE A 59 -0.75 4.20 14.64
C ILE A 59 -1.03 5.47 13.84
N LEU A 60 -0.32 5.67 12.72
CA LEU A 60 -0.52 6.83 11.85
C LEU A 60 -1.95 6.85 11.28
N ALA A 61 -2.44 5.73 10.76
CA ALA A 61 -3.80 5.60 10.24
C ALA A 61 -4.86 5.95 11.30
N THR A 62 -4.70 5.43 12.52
CA THR A 62 -5.59 5.74 13.65
C THR A 62 -5.51 7.21 14.04
N THR A 63 -4.30 7.78 14.03
CA THR A 63 -4.07 9.20 14.36
C THR A 63 -4.73 10.14 13.36
N PHE A 64 -4.68 9.80 12.06
CA PHE A 64 -5.31 10.60 11.02
C PHE A 64 -6.83 10.38 10.95
N GLY A 65 -7.31 9.16 11.24
CA GLY A 65 -8.72 8.81 11.28
C GLY A 65 -9.41 8.67 9.90
N ASP A 66 -8.80 9.15 8.82
CA ASP A 66 -9.39 9.19 7.46
C ASP A 66 -8.62 8.37 6.41
N VAL A 67 -7.55 7.68 6.80
CA VAL A 67 -6.73 6.82 5.92
C VAL A 67 -6.45 5.47 6.56
N SER A 68 -6.25 4.44 5.73
CA SER A 68 -5.86 3.10 6.19
C SER A 68 -4.33 2.90 6.18
N ALA A 69 -3.83 1.98 7.00
CA ALA A 69 -2.42 1.58 6.98
C ALA A 69 -2.00 1.01 5.61
N ALA A 70 -2.88 0.22 4.97
CA ALA A 70 -2.65 -0.32 3.62
C ALA A 70 -2.51 0.79 2.57
N TRP A 71 -3.34 1.83 2.66
CA TRP A 71 -3.21 3.01 1.82
C TRP A 71 -1.91 3.76 2.13
N LEU A 72 -1.56 4.04 3.38
CA LEU A 72 -0.29 4.70 3.71
C LEU A 72 0.92 3.92 3.14
N LEU A 73 0.92 2.60 3.27
CA LEU A 73 1.99 1.70 2.83
C LEU A 73 2.00 1.37 1.33
N LYS A 74 1.10 1.97 0.53
CA LYS A 74 0.96 1.69 -0.92
C LYS A 74 0.73 0.20 -1.22
N LEU A 75 -0.03 -0.50 -0.37
CA LEU A 75 -0.35 -1.92 -0.53
C LEU A 75 -1.57 -2.16 -1.42
N GLU A 76 -2.42 -1.15 -1.59
CA GLU A 76 -3.52 -1.19 -2.55
C GLU A 76 -3.00 -1.58 -3.93
N LYS A 77 -3.64 -2.58 -4.54
CA LYS A 77 -3.37 -2.93 -5.92
C LYS A 77 -3.78 -1.71 -6.75
N SER A 78 -2.79 -1.02 -7.34
CA SER A 78 -3.07 -0.14 -8.47
C SER A 78 -3.97 -0.94 -9.42
N PRO A 79 -5.13 -0.43 -9.88
CA PRO A 79 -5.87 -1.13 -10.93
C PRO A 79 -4.90 -1.27 -12.10
N ASP A 80 -4.26 -2.42 -12.20
CA ASP A 80 -3.24 -2.65 -13.20
C ASP A 80 -3.93 -2.52 -14.54
N SER A 81 -3.43 -1.59 -15.34
CA SER A 81 -3.65 -1.45 -16.78
C SER A 81 -3.18 -2.69 -17.58
N SER A 82 -2.89 -3.81 -16.91
CA SER A 82 -2.52 -5.11 -17.49
C SER A 82 -3.53 -6.22 -17.15
N ALA A 83 -4.81 -5.88 -16.96
CA ALA A 83 -5.90 -6.84 -17.10
C ALA A 83 -6.09 -7.32 -18.57
N GLN A 84 -5.02 -7.59 -19.32
CA GLN A 84 -5.08 -8.61 -20.36
C GLN A 84 -4.86 -9.96 -19.67
N ARG A 85 -5.96 -10.56 -19.21
CA ARG A 85 -6.03 -12.03 -19.24
C ARG A 85 -5.76 -12.45 -20.70
N PRO A 86 -4.83 -13.37 -21.00
CA PRO A 86 -4.77 -13.93 -22.36
C PRO A 86 -6.14 -14.52 -22.69
N LYS A 87 -6.70 -14.14 -23.84
CA LYS A 87 -8.03 -14.58 -24.30
C LYS A 87 -8.05 -16.01 -24.85
N ASP A 88 -6.95 -16.73 -24.85
CA ASP A 88 -6.86 -18.03 -25.50
C ASP A 88 -6.38 -19.11 -24.53
N GLU A 89 -7.31 -19.73 -23.83
CA GLU A 89 -7.15 -21.13 -23.46
C GLU A 89 -8.45 -21.87 -23.78
N PRO A 90 -8.56 -22.54 -24.95
CA PRO A 90 -9.63 -23.50 -25.13
C PRO A 90 -9.35 -24.64 -24.17
N THR A 91 -10.14 -24.72 -23.09
CA THR A 91 -10.21 -25.89 -22.22
C THR A 91 -10.59 -27.10 -23.06
N LYS A 92 -9.60 -27.82 -23.58
CA LYS A 92 -9.79 -29.17 -24.10
C LYS A 92 -9.99 -30.09 -22.89
N ILE A 93 -11.21 -30.14 -22.40
CA ILE A 93 -11.68 -31.27 -21.60
C ILE A 93 -11.79 -32.46 -22.56
N ALA A 94 -10.69 -33.23 -22.67
CA ALA A 94 -10.70 -34.52 -23.32
C ALA A 94 -11.58 -35.48 -22.51
N GLY A 95 -12.84 -35.61 -22.92
CA GLY A 95 -13.66 -36.74 -22.55
C GLY A 95 -13.13 -38.00 -23.19
N GLN A 96 -12.55 -38.90 -22.39
CA GLN A 96 -12.46 -40.32 -22.70
C GLN A 96 -12.97 -41.13 -21.51
N GLY A 97 -14.30 -41.15 -21.37
CA GLY A 97 -15.01 -42.22 -20.69
C GLY A 97 -15.37 -43.27 -21.73
N SER A 98 -14.54 -44.30 -21.87
CA SER A 98 -14.88 -45.49 -22.64
C SER A 98 -15.88 -46.32 -21.83
N VAL A 99 -17.16 -46.26 -22.22
CA VAL A 99 -18.19 -47.20 -21.78
C VAL A 99 -18.14 -48.44 -22.67
N ARG A 100 -17.64 -49.54 -22.12
CA ARG A 100 -17.80 -50.92 -22.61
C ARG A 100 -17.91 -51.79 -21.35
N GLY A 101 -18.95 -52.58 -21.11
CA GLY A 101 -20.18 -52.84 -21.84
C GLY A 101 -21.13 -53.61 -20.91
N PHE A 102 -22.43 -53.49 -21.19
CA PHE A 102 -23.47 -54.39 -20.69
C PHE A 102 -23.53 -55.61 -21.61
N LEU A 103 -23.40 -56.81 -21.04
CA LEU A 103 -24.16 -58.03 -21.32
C LEU A 103 -23.63 -59.17 -20.43
#